data_AF-A0A8B7E3Q7-F1
#
_entry.id   AF-A0A8B7E3Q7-F1
#
_cell.length_a   1.000
_cell.length_b   1.000
_cell.length_c   1.000
_cell.angle_alpha   90.00
_cell.angle_beta   90.00
_cell.angle_gamma   90.00
#
_symmetry.space_group_name_H-M   'P 1'
#
loop_
_entity.id
_entity.type
_entity.pdbx_description
1 polymer ?
#
loop_
_entity_poly.entity_id
_entity_poly.type
_entity_poly.pdbx_seq_one_letter_code
_entity_poly.pdbx_strand_id
1 'polypeptide(L)'
;MTGKQFYCRCDKKHVPLITDMEFDLFLNELPKTQLLVVSLVETGKKSSSADIYMQKLYQQLNKNRTYPCVQSINDPYRLLRYPFDRSLNGEPPLLVKRHNVCCGMFMMYQGGHLFFADYIFNGYGQTKKHFLKQIMLTREDALKGNHLPKDFRFGSIITSPKNSFNEFNRLSNSTRVTILQ
;
A
#
# COMPACT_ATOMS: atom_id res chain seq x y z
N MET A 1 -11.06 -8.05 -36.29
CA MET A 1 -10.52 -8.19 -34.92
C MET A 1 -10.19 -6.80 -34.42
N THR A 2 -11.11 -6.15 -33.71
CA THR A 2 -10.91 -4.79 -33.19
C THR A 2 -10.10 -4.85 -31.89
N GLY A 3 -8.78 -4.73 -32.02
CA GLY A 3 -7.89 -4.57 -30.88
C GLY A 3 -8.27 -3.29 -30.13
N LYS A 4 -8.91 -3.43 -28.98
CA LYS A 4 -9.24 -2.30 -28.10
C LYS A 4 -7.92 -1.69 -27.65
N GLN A 5 -7.57 -0.53 -28.21
CA GLN A 5 -6.36 0.20 -27.81
C GLN A 5 -6.55 0.67 -26.36
N PHE A 6 -5.92 -0.03 -25.42
CA PHE A 6 -5.95 0.34 -24.01
C PHE A 6 -5.01 1.52 -23.81
N TYR A 7 -5.54 2.73 -23.87
CA TYR A 7 -4.81 3.93 -23.46
C TYR A 7 -4.68 3.94 -21.95
N CYS A 8 -3.47 4.16 -21.45
CA CYS A 8 -3.23 4.30 -20.03
C CYS A 8 -3.97 5.51 -19.46
N ARG A 9 -4.71 5.32 -18.36
CA ARG A 9 -5.46 6.38 -17.67
C ARG A 9 -4.66 7.09 -16.57
N CYS A 10 -3.36 6.82 -16.46
CA CYS A 10 -2.53 7.41 -15.43
C CYS A 10 -2.40 8.93 -15.65
N ASP A 11 -2.85 9.69 -14.66
CA ASP A 11 -2.68 11.13 -14.59
C ASP A 11 -1.49 11.46 -13.67
N LYS A 12 -0.77 12.54 -13.95
CA LYS A 12 0.29 13.06 -13.08
C LYS A 12 -0.26 13.79 -11.85
N LYS A 13 -1.52 14.23 -11.90
CA LYS A 13 -2.13 15.00 -10.80
C LYS A 13 -2.85 14.16 -9.77
N HIS A 14 -3.31 12.96 -10.11
CA HIS A 14 -4.12 12.11 -9.23
C HIS A 14 -3.49 10.73 -9.02
N VAL A 15 -3.46 10.27 -7.77
CA VAL A 15 -3.03 8.90 -7.49
C VAL A 15 -4.05 7.94 -8.12
N PRO A 16 -3.62 6.94 -8.91
CA PRO A 16 -4.56 6.00 -9.51
C PRO A 16 -5.36 5.25 -8.43
N LEU A 17 -6.69 5.26 -8.56
CA LEU A 17 -7.60 4.39 -7.82
C LEU A 17 -7.80 3.13 -8.65
N ILE A 18 -7.41 1.97 -8.12
CA ILE A 18 -7.34 0.73 -8.87
C ILE A 18 -8.35 -0.31 -8.38
N THR A 19 -8.86 -1.11 -9.33
CA THR A 19 -9.74 -2.25 -9.08
C THR A 19 -8.97 -3.51 -8.68
N ASP A 20 -9.68 -4.58 -8.30
CA ASP A 20 -9.07 -5.90 -7.98
C ASP A 20 -8.24 -6.44 -9.14
N MET A 21 -8.74 -6.34 -10.37
CA MET A 21 -8.04 -6.81 -11.56
C MET A 21 -6.77 -5.98 -11.82
N GLU A 22 -6.86 -4.66 -11.71
CA GLU A 22 -5.70 -3.78 -11.86
C GLU A 22 -4.67 -3.99 -10.75
N PHE A 23 -5.12 -4.28 -9.52
CA PHE A 23 -4.25 -4.62 -8.41
C PHE A 23 -3.41 -5.86 -8.71
N ASP A 24 -4.04 -6.95 -9.16
CA ASP A 24 -3.31 -8.17 -9.53
C ASP A 24 -2.37 -7.92 -10.73
N LEU A 25 -2.76 -7.08 -11.69
CA LEU A 25 -1.84 -6.66 -12.77
C LEU A 25 -0.62 -5.93 -12.21
N PHE A 26 -0.79 -4.97 -11.31
CA PHE A 26 0.35 -4.28 -10.68
C PHE A 26 1.24 -5.23 -9.86
N LEU A 27 0.67 -6.22 -9.17
CA LEU A 27 1.47 -7.19 -8.43
C LEU A 27 2.37 -8.05 -9.33
N ASN A 28 1.90 -8.37 -10.54
CA ASN A 28 2.59 -9.27 -11.47
C ASN A 28 3.52 -8.55 -12.45
N GLU A 29 3.11 -7.36 -12.93
CA GLU A 29 3.79 -6.65 -14.02
C GLU A 29 4.82 -5.62 -13.54
N LEU A 30 4.82 -5.26 -12.25
CA LEU A 30 5.82 -4.32 -11.73
C LEU A 30 7.22 -4.95 -11.68
N PRO A 31 8.27 -4.17 -11.99
CA PRO A 31 9.64 -4.63 -11.81
C PRO A 31 9.85 -5.18 -10.40
N LYS A 32 10.52 -6.34 -10.28
CA LYS A 32 10.78 -6.98 -8.97
C LYS A 32 11.62 -6.14 -8.01
N THR A 33 12.20 -5.04 -8.47
CA THR A 33 12.97 -4.06 -7.69
C THR A 33 12.13 -2.89 -7.18
N GLN A 34 10.90 -2.74 -7.68
CA GLN A 34 10.01 -1.62 -7.40
C GLN A 34 8.96 -2.02 -6.36
N LEU A 35 8.85 -1.21 -5.30
CA LEU A 35 7.84 -1.41 -4.26
C LEU A 35 6.48 -0.86 -4.70
N LEU A 36 5.42 -1.64 -4.56
CA LEU A 36 4.04 -1.19 -4.73
C LEU A 36 3.46 -0.76 -3.40
N VAL A 37 3.20 0.53 -3.23
CA VAL A 37 2.64 1.12 -1.99
C VAL A 37 1.18 1.47 -2.22
N VAL A 38 0.29 0.80 -1.50
CA VAL A 38 -1.16 0.89 -1.67
C VAL A 38 -1.80 1.48 -0.42
N SER A 39 -2.62 2.51 -0.59
CA SER A 39 -3.47 3.07 0.47
C SER A 39 -4.91 2.58 0.30
N LEU A 40 -5.49 2.05 1.37
CA LEU A 40 -6.91 1.66 1.41
C LEU A 40 -7.78 2.88 1.71
N VAL A 41 -8.77 3.15 0.86
CA VAL A 41 -9.56 4.39 0.91
C VAL A 41 -11.04 4.12 0.71
N GLU A 42 -11.88 4.80 1.48
CA GLU A 42 -13.34 4.78 1.24
C GLU A 42 -13.70 5.80 0.16
N THR A 43 -14.50 5.38 -0.82
CA THR A 43 -14.99 6.29 -1.85
C THR A 43 -16.20 7.07 -1.32
N GLY A 44 -16.36 8.30 -1.79
CA GLY A 44 -17.48 9.17 -1.38
C GLY A 44 -17.36 9.83 0.01
N LYS A 45 -16.33 9.49 0.81
CA LYS A 45 -16.04 10.22 2.06
C LYS A 45 -14.98 11.32 1.85
N LYS A 46 -14.95 12.27 2.79
CA LYS A 46 -13.94 13.34 2.81
C LYS A 46 -12.55 12.72 2.93
N SER A 47 -11.64 13.15 2.06
CA SER A 47 -10.24 12.73 2.07
C SER A 47 -9.61 12.92 3.46
N SER A 48 -8.99 11.86 3.97
CA SER A 48 -8.21 11.92 5.21
C SER A 48 -6.94 12.76 5.02
N SER A 49 -6.28 13.12 6.13
CA SER A 49 -4.97 13.79 6.08
C SER A 49 -3.92 12.92 5.36
N ALA A 50 -3.99 11.60 5.54
CA ALA A 50 -3.15 10.62 4.85
C ALA A 50 -3.38 10.65 3.33
N ASP A 51 -4.65 10.68 2.89
CA ASP A 51 -5.01 10.77 1.47
C ASP A 51 -4.48 12.05 0.82
N ILE A 52 -4.68 13.19 1.50
CA ILE A 52 -4.21 14.50 1.02
C ILE A 52 -2.69 14.49 0.89
N TYR A 53 -2.00 13.92 1.86
CA TYR A 53 -0.54 13.80 1.83
C TYR A 53 -0.08 12.90 0.68
N MET A 54 -0.65 11.71 0.53
CA MET A 54 -0.37 10.78 -0.57
C MET A 54 -0.56 11.46 -1.92
N GLN A 55 -1.63 12.24 -2.05
CA GLN A 55 -1.92 12.98 -3.26
C GLN A 55 -0.85 14.04 -3.58
N LYS A 56 -0.42 14.81 -2.57
CA LYS A 56 0.67 15.80 -2.73
C LYS A 56 2.00 15.12 -3.07
N LEU A 57 2.32 14.01 -2.42
CA LEU A 57 3.56 13.27 -2.69
C LEU A 57 3.58 12.74 -4.13
N TYR A 58 2.49 12.14 -4.59
CA TYR A 58 2.38 11.67 -5.96
C TYR A 58 2.54 12.78 -6.99
N GLN A 59 1.93 13.95 -6.76
CA GLN A 59 2.09 15.12 -7.62
C GLN A 59 3.55 15.59 -7.66
N GLN A 60 4.26 15.55 -6.53
CA GLN A 60 5.69 15.89 -6.47
C GLN A 60 6.53 14.92 -7.30
N LEU A 61 6.29 13.61 -7.15
CA LEU A 61 7.02 12.56 -7.89
C LEU A 61 6.78 12.64 -9.41
N ASN A 62 5.60 13.08 -9.83
CA ASN A 62 5.19 13.09 -11.24
C ASN A 62 5.15 14.49 -11.88
N LYS A 63 5.62 15.54 -11.19
CA LYS A 63 5.52 16.93 -11.64
C LYS A 63 6.04 17.15 -13.07
N ASN A 64 7.17 16.52 -13.40
CA ASN A 64 7.88 16.69 -14.68
C ASN A 64 7.62 15.52 -15.65
N ARG A 65 6.59 14.70 -15.41
CA ARG A 65 6.26 13.56 -16.26
C ARG A 65 5.09 13.88 -17.17
N THR A 66 5.21 13.43 -18.42
CA THR A 66 4.12 13.45 -19.40
C THR A 66 3.35 12.14 -19.36
N TYR A 67 4.06 11.02 -19.15
CA TYR A 67 3.51 9.67 -19.08
C TYR A 67 3.96 8.98 -17.79
N PRO A 68 3.33 9.29 -16.64
CA PRO A 68 3.72 8.77 -15.33
C PRO A 68 3.90 7.25 -15.29
N CYS A 69 3.01 6.49 -15.95
CA CYS A 69 3.03 5.03 -15.96
C CYS A 69 4.32 4.43 -16.56
N VAL A 70 4.79 4.96 -17.68
CA VAL A 70 6.00 4.48 -18.37
C VAL A 70 7.24 5.06 -17.70
N GLN A 71 7.22 6.35 -17.39
CA GLN A 71 8.38 7.06 -16.86
C GLN A 71 8.69 6.74 -15.40
N SER A 72 7.76 6.11 -14.66
CA SER A 72 7.98 5.64 -13.29
C SER A 72 8.53 4.23 -13.18
N ILE A 73 8.84 3.53 -14.28
CA ILE A 73 9.31 2.13 -14.22
C ILE A 73 10.60 1.94 -13.39
N ASN A 74 11.49 2.94 -13.40
CA ASN A 74 12.74 2.92 -12.65
C ASN A 74 12.62 3.57 -11.25
N ASP A 75 11.41 3.96 -10.84
CA ASP A 75 11.21 4.53 -9.52
C ASP A 75 11.41 3.48 -8.43
N PRO A 76 11.87 3.89 -7.24
CA PRO A 76 11.97 2.97 -6.12
C PRO A 76 10.62 2.39 -5.68
N TYR A 77 9.53 3.10 -5.93
CA TYR A 77 8.18 2.67 -5.57
C TYR A 77 7.10 3.33 -6.44
N ARG A 78 5.91 2.72 -6.49
CA ARG A 78 4.67 3.32 -7.02
C ARG A 78 3.64 3.50 -5.92
N LEU A 79 2.92 4.61 -5.99
CA LEU A 79 1.81 4.93 -5.08
C LEU A 79 0.48 4.64 -5.77
N LEU A 80 -0.40 3.86 -5.14
CA LEU A 80 -1.75 3.57 -5.62
C LEU A 80 -2.78 3.72 -4.49
N ARG A 81 -4.04 3.95 -4.86
CA ARG A 81 -5.19 3.90 -3.96
C ARG A 81 -6.05 2.70 -4.32
N TYR A 82 -6.63 2.06 -3.32
CA TYR A 82 -7.50 0.91 -3.50
C TYR A 82 -8.82 1.12 -2.74
N PRO A 83 -9.97 0.91 -3.39
CA PRO A 83 -11.28 1.15 -2.78
C PRO A 83 -11.55 0.14 -1.67
N PHE A 84 -11.91 0.64 -0.49
CA PHE A 84 -12.27 -0.15 0.68
C PHE A 84 -13.78 -0.45 0.77
N ASP A 85 -14.60 0.15 -0.10
CA ASP A 85 -16.05 0.16 0.03
C ASP A 85 -16.61 -1.23 0.31
N ARG A 86 -17.09 -1.40 1.54
CA ARG A 86 -17.80 -2.61 1.94
C ARG A 86 -19.11 -2.59 1.18
N SER A 87 -19.19 -3.38 0.11
CA SER A 87 -20.44 -3.51 -0.62
C SER A 87 -21.53 -3.97 0.35
N LEU A 88 -22.64 -3.24 0.37
CA LEU A 88 -23.79 -3.56 1.21
C LEU A 88 -24.50 -4.85 0.74
N ASN A 89 -24.30 -5.24 -0.54
CA ASN A 89 -25.01 -6.34 -1.21
C ASN A 89 -24.09 -7.24 -2.06
N GLY A 90 -22.78 -7.25 -1.81
CA GLY A 90 -21.82 -7.93 -2.68
C GLY A 90 -20.50 -8.20 -1.98
N GLU A 91 -19.77 -9.15 -2.54
CA GLU A 91 -18.49 -9.63 -2.05
C GLU A 91 -17.53 -8.49 -1.63
N PRO A 92 -16.84 -8.60 -0.48
CA PRO A 92 -15.87 -7.59 -0.06
C PRO A 92 -14.69 -7.50 -1.04
N PRO A 93 -14.01 -6.34 -1.12
CA PRO A 93 -12.84 -6.17 -1.98
C PRO A 93 -11.77 -7.23 -1.72
N LEU A 94 -11.04 -7.64 -2.77
CA LEU A 94 -9.98 -8.65 -2.72
C LEU A 94 -9.01 -8.48 -1.54
N LEU A 95 -8.52 -7.26 -1.30
CA LEU A 95 -7.57 -7.02 -0.20
C LEU A 95 -8.17 -7.25 1.17
N VAL A 96 -9.45 -6.89 1.34
CA VAL A 96 -10.20 -7.14 2.58
C VAL A 96 -10.37 -8.64 2.80
N LYS A 97 -10.70 -9.40 1.75
CA LYS A 97 -10.80 -10.87 1.83
C LYS A 97 -9.47 -11.52 2.18
N ARG A 98 -8.39 -11.05 1.55
CA ARG A 98 -7.06 -11.67 1.63
C ARG A 98 -6.39 -11.41 2.98
N HIS A 99 -6.49 -10.18 3.48
CA HIS A 99 -5.69 -9.74 4.63
C HIS A 99 -6.53 -9.21 5.81
N ASN A 100 -7.86 -9.12 5.68
CA ASN A 100 -8.74 -8.50 6.68
C ASN A 100 -8.33 -7.06 7.04
N VAL A 101 -7.89 -6.29 6.04
CA VAL A 101 -7.44 -4.89 6.20
C VAL A 101 -8.61 -3.93 6.40
N CYS A 102 -8.30 -2.71 6.87
CA CYS A 102 -9.25 -1.62 7.09
C CYS A 102 -8.89 -0.35 6.30
N CYS A 103 -9.88 0.52 6.11
CA CYS A 103 -9.67 1.86 5.54
C CYS A 103 -8.58 2.63 6.31
N GLY A 104 -7.73 3.36 5.59
CA GLY A 104 -6.63 4.15 6.12
C GLY A 104 -5.33 3.36 6.36
N MET A 105 -5.34 2.04 6.19
CA MET A 105 -4.13 1.23 6.24
C MET A 105 -3.34 1.34 4.94
N PHE A 106 -2.04 1.10 5.06
CA PHE A 106 -1.10 1.04 3.95
C PHE A 106 -0.61 -0.38 3.81
N MET A 107 -0.44 -0.80 2.56
CA MET A 107 0.14 -2.09 2.20
C MET A 107 1.32 -1.85 1.26
N MET A 108 2.38 -2.65 1.41
CA MET A 108 3.55 -2.56 0.55
C MET A 108 3.93 -3.93 0.03
N TYR A 109 3.94 -4.07 -1.30
CA TYR A 109 4.24 -5.32 -1.99
C TYR A 109 5.49 -5.18 -2.86
N GLN A 110 6.23 -6.26 -3.05
CA GLN A 110 7.28 -6.34 -4.06
C GLN A 110 7.33 -7.76 -4.62
N GLY A 111 7.31 -7.91 -5.94
CA GLY A 111 7.34 -9.21 -6.61
C GLY A 111 6.24 -10.18 -6.15
N GLY A 112 5.03 -9.67 -5.87
CA GLY A 112 3.90 -10.47 -5.39
C GLY A 112 3.89 -10.79 -3.88
N HIS A 113 4.94 -10.45 -3.14
CA HIS A 113 5.03 -10.68 -1.70
C HIS A 113 4.67 -9.43 -0.90
N LEU A 114 3.95 -9.60 0.21
CA LEU A 114 3.59 -8.52 1.13
C LEU A 114 4.73 -8.32 2.14
N PHE A 115 5.22 -7.09 2.29
CA PHE A 115 6.29 -6.76 3.25
C PHE A 115 5.81 -5.90 4.41
N PHE A 116 4.79 -5.09 4.20
CA PHE A 116 4.24 -4.21 5.23
C PHE A 116 2.73 -4.09 5.08
N ALA A 117 2.02 -4.17 6.19
CA ALA A 117 0.61 -3.81 6.29
C ALA A 117 0.35 -3.21 7.66
N ASP A 118 0.02 -1.91 7.74
CA ASP A 118 -0.44 -1.25 8.98
C ASP A 118 -0.92 0.19 8.70
N TYR A 119 -1.43 0.86 9.74
CA TYR A 119 -1.63 2.30 9.78
C TYR A 119 -0.29 3.04 9.91
N ILE A 120 0.00 3.93 8.95
CA ILE A 120 1.15 4.84 9.03
C ILE A 120 0.77 6.21 9.59
N PHE A 121 -0.49 6.64 9.47
CA PHE A 121 -0.93 7.95 9.97
C PHE A 121 -1.94 7.74 11.10
N ASN A 122 -1.50 7.77 12.35
CA ASN A 122 -2.35 7.54 13.54
C ASN A 122 -2.83 8.82 14.24
N GLY A 123 -2.70 10.00 13.62
CA GLY A 123 -3.17 11.26 14.19
C GLY A 123 -2.25 11.90 15.27
N TYR A 124 -1.20 11.22 15.72
CA TYR A 124 -0.25 11.75 16.72
C TYR A 124 0.96 12.45 16.07
N GLY A 125 0.72 13.40 15.16
CA GLY A 125 1.81 14.18 14.56
C GLY A 125 2.74 13.39 13.63
N GLN A 126 2.33 12.21 13.15
CA GLN A 126 3.13 11.43 12.20
C GLN A 126 3.37 12.20 10.91
N THR A 127 4.65 12.45 10.64
CA THR A 127 5.12 13.34 9.57
C THR A 127 5.43 12.59 8.28
N LYS A 128 5.51 13.33 7.17
CA LYS A 128 6.12 12.91 5.88
C LYS A 128 7.37 12.03 6.06
N LYS A 129 8.18 12.32 7.08
CA LYS A 129 9.42 11.60 7.38
C LYS A 129 9.15 10.15 7.80
N HIS A 130 8.11 9.88 8.58
CA HIS A 130 7.77 8.51 9.00
C HIS A 130 7.31 7.67 7.81
N PHE A 131 6.45 8.23 6.95
CA PHE A 131 5.99 7.52 5.76
C PHE A 131 7.15 7.13 4.83
N LEU A 132 8.04 8.09 4.52
CA LEU A 132 9.21 7.81 3.68
C LEU A 132 10.20 6.87 4.38
N LYS A 133 10.39 6.99 5.71
CA LYS A 133 11.21 6.05 6.48
C LYS A 133 10.64 4.63 6.42
N GLN A 134 9.32 4.47 6.55
CA GLN A 134 8.69 3.17 6.45
C GLN A 134 8.88 2.55 5.07
N ILE A 135 8.72 3.33 3.98
CA ILE A 135 9.03 2.85 2.62
C ILE A 135 10.48 2.36 2.53
N MET A 136 11.44 3.11 3.07
CA MET A 136 12.86 2.72 3.02
C MET A 136 13.13 1.44 3.80
N LEU A 137 12.58 1.30 5.02
CA LEU A 137 12.69 0.08 5.82
C LEU A 137 12.10 -1.13 5.08
N THR A 138 10.90 -0.99 4.53
CA THR A 138 10.25 -2.06 3.76
C THR A 138 11.09 -2.47 2.54
N ARG A 139 11.77 -1.53 1.87
CA ARG A 139 12.67 -1.86 0.76
C ARG A 139 13.91 -2.63 1.23
N GLU A 140 14.47 -2.29 2.38
CA GLU A 140 15.56 -3.06 2.98
C GLU A 140 15.12 -4.48 3.33
N ASP A 141 13.91 -4.64 3.88
CA ASP A 141 13.33 -5.96 4.15
C ASP A 141 13.09 -6.75 2.86
N ALA A 142 12.68 -6.08 1.78
CA ALA A 142 12.53 -6.70 0.47
C ALA A 142 13.84 -7.19 -0.14
N LEU A 143 14.93 -6.43 0.04
CA LEU A 143 16.27 -6.88 -0.36
C LEU A 143 16.75 -8.10 0.45
N LYS A 144 16.31 -8.23 1.70
CA LYS A 144 16.63 -9.36 2.58
C LYS A 144 15.69 -10.56 2.42
N GLY A 145 14.57 -10.40 1.68
CA GLY A 145 13.54 -11.42 1.54
C GLY A 145 12.64 -11.59 2.78
N ASN A 146 12.62 -10.60 3.68
CA ASN A 146 11.84 -10.62 4.93
C ASN A 146 10.36 -10.26 4.69
N HIS A 147 9.66 -11.03 3.85
CA HIS A 147 8.24 -10.80 3.59
C HIS A 147 7.36 -11.36 4.71
N LEU A 148 6.17 -10.77 4.88
CA LEU A 148 5.11 -11.35 5.69
C LEU A 148 4.63 -12.68 5.07
N PRO A 149 4.06 -13.60 5.89
CA PRO A 149 3.43 -14.82 5.38
C PRO A 149 2.35 -14.52 4.33
N LYS A 150 2.20 -15.41 3.35
CA LYS A 150 1.23 -15.24 2.25
C LYS A 150 -0.22 -15.15 2.75
N ASP A 151 -0.50 -15.82 3.85
CA ASP A 151 -1.77 -15.92 4.56
C ASP A 151 -1.87 -14.93 5.73
N PHE A 152 -0.96 -13.96 5.83
CA PHE A 152 -1.02 -12.91 6.85
C PHE A 152 -2.38 -12.21 6.83
N ARG A 153 -3.05 -12.21 7.97
CA ARG A 153 -4.35 -11.58 8.15
C ARG A 153 -4.39 -10.86 9.49
N PHE A 154 -5.02 -9.70 9.53
CA PHE A 154 -5.35 -9.07 10.79
C PHE A 154 -6.44 -9.88 11.50
N GLY A 155 -6.26 -10.12 12.80
CA GLY A 155 -7.29 -10.75 13.64
C GLY A 155 -8.57 -9.91 13.71
N SER A 156 -9.67 -10.53 14.16
CA SER A 156 -11.03 -9.95 14.16
C SER A 156 -11.26 -8.78 15.13
N ILE A 157 -10.24 -7.98 15.44
CA ILE A 157 -10.34 -6.77 16.26
C ILE A 157 -9.69 -5.62 15.50
N ILE A 158 -10.43 -4.98 14.58
CA ILE A 158 -10.04 -3.66 14.05
C ILE A 158 -11.17 -2.68 14.31
N THR A 159 -11.34 -2.32 15.58
CA THR A 159 -12.09 -1.13 15.99
C THR A 159 -11.10 0.02 16.21
N SER A 160 -10.61 0.65 15.14
CA SER A 160 -9.96 1.98 15.17
C SER A 160 -8.67 2.10 16.05
N PRO A 161 -7.89 3.18 15.92
CA PRO A 161 -6.44 3.17 16.12
C PRO A 161 -6.02 3.48 17.57
N LYS A 162 -6.20 2.53 18.50
CA LYS A 162 -5.74 2.75 19.88
C LYS A 162 -4.68 1.80 20.42
N ASN A 163 -4.49 0.59 19.88
CA ASN A 163 -3.56 -0.37 20.53
C ASN A 163 -2.49 -1.02 19.64
N SER A 164 -2.54 -0.90 18.31
CA SER A 164 -1.68 -1.72 17.43
C SER A 164 -0.20 -1.34 17.40
N PHE A 165 0.16 -0.09 17.75
CA PHE A 165 1.56 0.37 17.70
C PHE A 165 2.45 -0.24 18.78
N ASN A 166 1.87 -0.63 19.92
CA ASN A 166 2.62 -1.28 21.01
C ASN A 166 2.75 -2.79 20.82
N GLU A 167 1.84 -3.42 20.08
CA GLU A 167 1.87 -4.87 19.89
C GLU A 167 2.87 -5.27 18.79
N PHE A 168 3.02 -4.48 17.72
CA PHE A 168 4.01 -4.78 16.68
C PHE A 168 5.45 -4.38 17.05
N ASN A 169 5.67 -3.38 17.90
CA ASN A 169 6.99 -3.14 18.52
C ASN A 169 7.32 -4.19 19.59
N ARG A 170 6.32 -4.81 20.23
CA ARG A 170 6.54 -5.98 21.09
C ARG A 170 6.81 -7.24 20.28
N LEU A 171 6.10 -7.49 19.19
CA LEU A 171 6.33 -8.66 18.33
C LEU A 171 7.64 -8.53 17.53
N SER A 172 7.97 -7.37 16.99
CA SER A 172 9.25 -7.17 16.29
C SER A 172 10.48 -7.19 17.21
N ASN A 173 10.32 -6.88 18.50
CA ASN A 173 11.38 -7.08 19.51
C ASN A 173 11.33 -8.46 20.18
N SER A 174 10.19 -9.15 20.19
CA SER A 174 10.07 -10.52 20.71
C SER A 174 10.60 -11.55 19.71
N THR A 175 10.44 -11.34 18.41
CA THR A 175 11.07 -12.19 17.39
C THR A 175 12.59 -11.97 17.27
N ARG A 176 13.15 -10.95 17.95
CA ARG A 176 14.60 -10.76 18.08
C ARG A 176 15.24 -11.57 19.21
N VAL A 177 14.45 -12.29 20.01
CA VAL A 177 14.96 -13.23 21.01
C VAL A 177 14.36 -14.60 20.70
N THR A 178 15.01 -15.34 19.80
CA THR A 178 15.27 -16.81 19.86
C THR A 178 15.64 -17.27 18.44
N ILE A 179 16.82 -16.87 17.97
CA ILE A 179 17.66 -17.75 17.15
C ILE A 179 19.07 -17.56 17.68
N LEU A 180 19.38 -18.26 18.78
CA LEU A 180 20.74 -18.55 19.19
C LEU A 180 20.91 -20.07 19.11
N GLN A 181 21.84 -20.44 18.22
CA GLN A 181 22.55 -21.71 18.04
C GLN A 181 21.73 -22.91 17.52
#